data_AF-A0A7X7LI70-F1
#
_entry.id   AF-A0A7X7LI70-F1
#
_cell.length_a   1.000
_cell.length_b   1.000
_cell.length_c   1.000
_cell.angle_alpha   90.00
_cell.angle_beta   90.00
_cell.angle_gamma   90.00
#
_symmetry.space_group_name_H-M   'P 1'
#
loop_
_entity.id
_entity.type
_entity.pdbx_description
1 polymer ?
#
loop_
_entity_poly.entity_id
_entity_poly.type
_entity_poly.pdbx_seq_one_letter_code
_entity_poly.pdbx_strand_id
1 'polypeptide(L)'
;HPDKNAKEENSYRVKSLYFDNYNDKALKEKIDGINGREKFRLRLYNDDPSFIRLEKKRKNNNICFKESCVITEEECNRLLDGDLDVLQENGNSLCLELYAKMYYQQLRPKNIVDYRREAYIYPMGNVRVTLDYDIRTSYNIHDFLRSGPVLIPVSGVYILEVKYDNFLPEIIRGMVSLSGRRSTAFSKYAITRIL
;
A
#
# COMPACT_ATOMS: atom_id res chain seq x y z
N HIS A 1 -22.22 -1.73 -3.99
CA HIS A 1 -21.97 -3.08 -3.45
C HIS A 1 -20.58 -3.14 -2.81
N PRO A 2 -20.35 -3.99 -1.79
CA PRO A 2 -19.02 -4.15 -1.17
C PRO A 2 -18.01 -4.81 -2.13
N ASP A 3 -16.72 -4.56 -1.91
CA ASP A 3 -15.61 -5.19 -2.64
C ASP A 3 -15.43 -6.67 -2.29
N LYS A 4 -14.82 -7.44 -3.19
CA LYS A 4 -14.63 -8.90 -3.10
C LYS A 4 -13.84 -9.40 -1.88
N ASN A 5 -13.06 -8.53 -1.23
CA ASN A 5 -12.23 -8.91 -0.09
C ASN A 5 -12.91 -8.67 1.27
N ALA A 6 -14.12 -8.10 1.28
CA ALA A 6 -14.87 -7.84 2.50
C ALA A 6 -15.29 -9.15 3.19
N LYS A 7 -14.91 -9.32 4.46
CA LYS A 7 -15.30 -10.47 5.29
C LYS A 7 -16.23 -10.04 6.43
N GLU A 8 -15.79 -9.09 7.26
CA GLU A 8 -16.51 -8.62 8.45
C GLU A 8 -17.12 -7.23 8.20
N GLU A 9 -18.44 -7.07 8.39
CA GLU A 9 -19.12 -5.76 8.33
C GLU A 9 -18.77 -4.91 7.09
N ASN A 10 -18.58 -5.54 5.92
CA ASN A 10 -18.13 -4.90 4.68
C ASN A 10 -16.70 -4.31 4.69
N SER A 11 -15.88 -4.73 5.65
CA SER A 11 -14.50 -4.30 5.84
C SER A 11 -13.50 -5.46 5.80
N TYR A 12 -12.22 -5.12 5.61
CA TYR A 12 -11.09 -6.07 5.66
C TYR A 12 -9.80 -5.36 6.10
N ARG A 13 -8.84 -6.12 6.65
CA ARG A 13 -7.50 -5.58 6.94
C ARG A 13 -6.60 -5.64 5.72
N VAL A 14 -5.81 -4.60 5.54
CA VAL A 14 -4.75 -4.54 4.55
C VAL A 14 -3.43 -4.30 5.26
N LYS A 15 -2.48 -5.22 5.11
CA LYS A 15 -1.13 -5.08 5.64
C LYS A 15 -0.16 -4.89 4.49
N SER A 16 0.71 -3.89 4.57
CA SER A 16 1.69 -3.59 3.52
C SER A 16 3.05 -3.26 4.11
N LEU A 17 4.07 -4.02 3.72
CA LEU A 17 5.47 -3.75 4.04
C LEU A 17 6.10 -2.93 2.90
N TYR A 18 6.54 -1.72 3.19
CA TYR A 18 7.15 -0.84 2.20
C TYR A 18 8.67 -0.97 2.18
N PHE A 19 9.22 -0.77 0.99
CA PHE A 19 10.65 -0.69 0.77
C PHE A 19 11.07 0.77 0.58
N ASP A 20 12.18 1.15 1.19
CA ASP A 20 12.83 2.44 1.01
C ASP A 20 14.35 2.27 1.22
N ASN A 21 15.14 3.29 0.90
CA ASN A 21 16.57 3.28 1.18
C ASN A 21 16.90 4.07 2.46
N TYR A 22 18.16 4.01 2.89
CA TYR A 22 18.64 4.71 4.09
C TYR A 22 18.45 6.23 4.05
N ASN A 23 18.40 6.81 2.84
CA ASN A 23 18.18 8.23 2.65
C ASN A 23 16.70 8.63 2.67
N ASP A 24 15.80 7.68 2.93
CA ASP A 24 14.34 7.83 2.84
C ASP A 24 13.93 8.46 1.50
N LYS A 25 14.56 7.99 0.42
CA LYS A 25 14.38 8.54 -0.93
C LYS A 25 12.90 8.54 -1.33
N ALA A 26 12.19 7.43 -1.13
CA ALA A 26 10.78 7.37 -1.53
C ALA A 26 9.89 8.30 -0.68
N LEU A 27 10.26 8.55 0.57
CA LEU A 27 9.60 9.55 1.42
C LEU A 27 9.89 10.98 0.95
N LYS A 28 11.15 11.33 0.71
CA LYS A 28 11.58 12.66 0.25
C LYS A 28 11.01 12.99 -1.12
N GLU A 29 11.13 12.09 -2.09
CA GLU A 29 10.49 12.23 -3.40
C GLU A 29 8.96 12.37 -3.31
N LYS A 30 8.35 11.80 -2.26
CA LYS A 30 6.92 11.98 -2.02
C LYS A 30 6.60 13.40 -1.55
N ILE A 31 7.36 13.90 -0.58
CA ILE A 31 7.22 15.24 0.02
C ILE A 31 7.57 16.33 -1.00
N ASP A 32 8.69 16.18 -1.70
CA ASP A 32 9.26 17.16 -2.64
C ASP A 32 8.57 17.15 -4.02
N GLY A 33 7.59 16.25 -4.23
CA GLY A 33 6.80 16.22 -5.46
C GLY A 33 7.57 15.73 -6.70
N ILE A 34 8.71 15.05 -6.52
CA ILE A 34 9.59 14.61 -7.62
C ILE A 34 8.83 13.69 -8.60
N ASN A 35 8.99 13.96 -9.90
CA ASN A 35 8.46 13.14 -10.99
C ASN A 35 9.32 11.90 -11.23
N GLY A 36 8.69 10.81 -11.67
CA GLY A 36 9.39 9.54 -11.94
C GLY A 36 9.56 8.64 -10.72
N ARG A 37 9.08 9.06 -9.54
CA ARG A 37 9.16 8.28 -8.30
C ARG A 37 8.44 6.95 -8.39
N GLU A 38 9.02 5.95 -7.75
CA GLU A 38 8.48 4.61 -7.67
C GLU A 38 8.44 4.12 -6.23
N LYS A 39 7.61 3.12 -5.98
CA LYS A 39 7.48 2.52 -4.67
C LYS A 39 7.15 1.05 -4.73
N PHE A 40 7.93 0.25 -4.03
CA PHE A 40 7.70 -1.18 -3.86
C PHE A 40 7.03 -1.45 -2.52
N ARG A 41 6.18 -2.48 -2.48
CA ARG A 41 5.63 -3.04 -1.26
C ARG A 41 5.27 -4.50 -1.42
N LEU A 42 5.42 -5.26 -0.34
CA LEU A 42 4.68 -6.50 -0.16
C LEU A 42 3.34 -6.19 0.46
N ARG A 43 2.30 -6.91 0.08
CA ARG A 43 0.94 -6.73 0.58
C ARG A 43 0.23 -8.06 0.77
N LEU A 44 -0.49 -8.17 1.87
CA LEU A 44 -1.43 -9.24 2.15
C LEU A 44 -2.74 -8.66 2.73
N TYR A 45 -3.76 -9.50 2.81
CA TYR A 45 -5.08 -9.14 3.32
C TYR A 45 -5.45 -10.04 4.50
N ASN A 46 -6.11 -9.47 5.51
CA ASN A 46 -6.66 -10.23 6.65
C ASN A 46 -5.65 -11.16 7.35
N ASP A 47 -4.38 -10.74 7.44
CA ASP A 47 -3.29 -11.55 8.02
C ASP A 47 -3.12 -12.94 7.37
N ASP A 48 -3.59 -13.10 6.14
CA ASP A 48 -3.53 -14.35 5.38
C ASP A 48 -2.29 -14.37 4.46
N PRO A 49 -1.25 -15.15 4.80
CA PRO A 49 -0.02 -15.21 4.01
C PRO A 49 -0.15 -16.09 2.75
N SER A 50 -1.29 -16.77 2.54
CA SER A 50 -1.50 -17.61 1.34
C SER A 50 -1.50 -16.81 0.03
N PHE A 51 -1.69 -15.49 0.11
CA PHE A 51 -1.70 -14.61 -1.05
C PHE A 51 -0.98 -13.28 -0.78
N ILE A 52 0.35 -13.30 -0.92
CA ILE A 52 1.19 -12.11 -0.83
C ILE A 52 1.46 -11.58 -2.24
N ARG A 53 1.38 -10.26 -2.41
CA ARG A 53 1.72 -9.58 -3.67
C ARG A 53 2.88 -8.63 -3.46
N LEU A 54 3.90 -8.77 -4.29
CA LEU A 54 4.83 -7.69 -4.55
C LEU A 54 4.16 -6.72 -5.52
N GLU A 55 4.09 -5.45 -5.14
CA GLU A 55 3.50 -4.39 -5.95
C GLU A 55 4.49 -3.25 -6.11
N LYS A 56 4.57 -2.73 -7.34
CA LYS A 56 5.29 -1.50 -7.67
C LYS A 56 4.31 -0.46 -8.19
N LYS A 57 4.41 0.75 -7.65
CA LYS A 57 3.68 1.93 -8.14
C LYS A 57 4.66 2.98 -8.61
N ARG A 58 4.58 3.39 -9.88
CA ARG A 58 5.39 4.47 -10.44
C ARG A 58 4.50 5.65 -10.84
N LYS A 59 4.91 6.88 -10.52
CA LYS A 59 4.20 8.10 -10.96
C LYS A 59 5.11 8.92 -11.88
N ASN A 60 4.73 9.09 -13.13
CA ASN A 60 5.46 9.92 -14.10
C ASN A 60 4.49 10.91 -14.76
N ASN A 61 4.73 12.21 -14.63
CA ASN A 61 3.93 13.28 -15.27
C ASN A 61 2.40 13.03 -15.23
N ASN A 62 1.88 12.79 -14.03
CA ASN A 62 0.47 12.43 -13.71
C ASN A 62 -0.02 11.03 -14.12
N ILE A 63 0.76 10.27 -14.89
CA ILE A 63 0.44 8.88 -15.20
C ILE A 63 0.91 7.97 -14.06
N CYS A 64 0.03 7.07 -13.63
CA CYS A 64 0.31 6.10 -12.58
C CYS A 64 0.41 4.69 -13.19
N PHE A 65 1.61 4.12 -13.18
CA PHE A 65 1.82 2.72 -13.57
C PHE A 65 1.80 1.84 -12.33
N LYS A 66 1.21 0.65 -12.48
CA LYS A 66 1.15 -0.36 -11.43
C LYS A 66 1.53 -1.71 -12.01
N GLU A 67 2.46 -2.38 -11.36
CA GLU A 67 2.90 -3.72 -11.68
C GLU A 67 2.82 -4.56 -10.42
N SER A 68 2.57 -5.86 -10.57
CA SER A 68 2.53 -6.77 -9.43
C SER A 68 2.79 -8.22 -9.81
N CYS A 69 3.40 -8.97 -8.91
CA CYS A 69 3.53 -10.42 -8.97
C CYS A 69 3.15 -11.04 -7.62
N VAL A 70 2.95 -12.36 -7.62
CA VAL A 70 2.71 -13.14 -6.40
C VAL A 70 4.07 -13.53 -5.81
N ILE A 71 4.14 -13.52 -4.49
CA ILE A 71 5.26 -14.01 -3.68
C ILE A 71 4.68 -15.06 -2.74
N THR A 72 5.36 -16.19 -2.56
CA THR A 72 4.94 -17.21 -1.59
C THR A 72 5.31 -16.79 -0.17
N GLU A 73 4.69 -17.41 0.83
CA GLU A 73 5.06 -17.17 2.23
C GLU A 73 6.53 -17.55 2.51
N GLU A 74 7.01 -18.63 1.92
CA GLU A 74 8.41 -19.06 2.02
C GLU A 74 9.37 -18.03 1.42
N GLU A 75 9.07 -17.56 0.21
CA GLU A 75 9.87 -16.53 -0.45
C GLU A 75 9.89 -15.23 0.36
N CYS A 76 8.74 -14.87 0.94
CA CYS A 76 8.64 -13.70 1.79
C CYS A 76 9.46 -13.83 3.08
N ASN A 77 9.44 -14.99 3.74
CA ASN A 77 10.24 -15.24 4.94
C ASN A 77 11.73 -15.14 4.64
N ARG A 78 12.22 -15.82 3.59
CA ARG A 78 13.62 -15.74 3.14
C ARG A 78 14.05 -14.29 2.88
N LEU A 79 13.20 -13.52 2.19
CA LEU A 79 13.48 -12.11 1.92
C LEU A 79 13.54 -11.25 3.20
N LEU A 80 12.68 -11.51 4.18
CA LEU A 80 12.70 -10.82 5.48
C LEU A 80 13.95 -11.15 6.31
N ASP A 81 14.45 -12.39 6.18
CA ASP A 81 15.68 -12.85 6.82
C ASP A 81 16.96 -12.39 6.10
N GLY A 82 16.80 -11.67 4.98
CA GLY A 82 17.89 -11.02 4.25
C GLY A 82 18.43 -11.83 3.07
N ASP A 83 17.85 -12.98 2.76
CA ASP A 83 18.16 -13.73 1.54
C ASP A 83 17.48 -13.06 0.34
N LEU A 84 18.27 -12.30 -0.43
CA LEU A 84 17.79 -11.57 -1.59
C LEU A 84 17.69 -12.46 -2.83
N ASP A 85 18.43 -13.56 -2.89
CA ASP A 85 18.54 -14.42 -4.07
C ASP A 85 17.20 -15.08 -4.41
N VAL A 86 16.32 -15.20 -3.41
CA VAL A 86 14.92 -15.60 -3.57
C VAL A 86 14.14 -14.77 -4.61
N LEU A 87 14.46 -13.48 -4.75
CA LEU A 87 13.84 -12.61 -5.77
C LEU A 87 14.33 -12.95 -7.18
N GLN A 88 15.57 -13.40 -7.31
CA GLN A 88 16.14 -13.84 -8.58
C GLN A 88 15.61 -15.23 -8.96
N GLU A 89 15.55 -16.15 -7.99
CA GLU A 89 15.02 -17.51 -8.14
C GLU A 89 13.56 -17.52 -8.61
N ASN A 90 12.73 -16.59 -8.10
CA ASN A 90 11.33 -16.43 -8.52
C ASN A 90 11.18 -16.17 -10.04
N GLY A 91 12.19 -15.55 -10.68
CA GLY A 91 12.25 -15.35 -12.13
C GLY A 91 11.29 -14.30 -12.70
N ASN A 92 10.37 -13.74 -11.90
CA ASN A 92 9.51 -12.66 -12.35
C ASN A 92 10.30 -11.35 -12.58
N SER A 93 9.98 -10.63 -13.66
CA SER A 93 10.66 -9.36 -14.00
C SER A 93 10.57 -8.31 -12.89
N LEU A 94 9.46 -8.26 -12.15
CA LEU A 94 9.30 -7.33 -11.04
C LEU A 94 10.16 -7.72 -9.83
N CYS A 95 10.33 -9.01 -9.58
CA CYS A 95 11.21 -9.53 -8.53
C CYS A 95 12.67 -9.22 -8.87
N LEU A 96 13.09 -9.48 -10.12
CA LEU A 96 14.43 -9.13 -10.62
C LEU A 96 14.70 -7.63 -10.55
N GLU A 97 13.70 -6.79 -10.84
CA GLU A 97 13.85 -5.35 -10.71
C GLU A 97 14.03 -4.91 -9.25
N LEU A 98 13.25 -5.48 -8.32
CA LEU A 98 13.43 -5.24 -6.89
C LEU A 98 14.81 -5.70 -6.45
N TYR A 99 15.21 -6.93 -6.80
CA TYR A 99 16.53 -7.50 -6.52
C TYR A 99 17.64 -6.51 -6.90
N ALA A 100 17.66 -6.08 -8.16
CA ALA A 100 18.66 -5.13 -8.63
C ALA A 100 18.63 -3.84 -7.78
N LYS A 101 17.46 -3.25 -7.54
CA LYS A 101 17.32 -2.02 -6.73
C LYS A 101 17.75 -2.19 -5.27
N MET A 102 17.64 -3.39 -4.70
CA MET A 102 18.16 -3.67 -3.38
C MET A 102 19.70 -3.60 -3.38
N TYR A 103 20.39 -3.95 -4.47
CA TYR A 103 21.84 -3.77 -4.60
C TYR A 103 22.24 -2.32 -4.94
N TYR A 104 21.76 -1.75 -6.03
CA TYR A 104 22.29 -0.46 -6.53
C TYR A 104 21.63 0.77 -5.88
N GLN A 105 20.40 0.64 -5.37
CA GLN A 105 19.69 1.73 -4.66
C GLN A 105 19.60 1.51 -3.15
N GLN A 106 20.11 0.39 -2.65
CA GLN A 106 20.08 0.02 -1.23
C GLN A 106 18.64 0.03 -0.66
N LEU A 107 17.65 -0.37 -1.48
CA LEU A 107 16.28 -0.56 -0.99
C LEU A 107 16.25 -1.71 0.03
N ARG A 108 15.57 -1.51 1.15
CA ARG A 108 15.34 -2.53 2.17
C ARG A 108 13.89 -2.47 2.66
N PRO A 109 13.33 -3.58 3.15
CA PRO A 109 12.09 -3.52 3.91
C PRO A 109 12.22 -2.50 5.04
N LYS A 110 11.26 -1.57 5.15
CA LYS A 110 11.42 -0.36 5.99
C LYS A 110 10.37 -0.27 7.08
N ASN A 111 9.09 -0.32 6.71
CA ASN A 111 8.00 -0.26 7.69
C ASN A 111 6.75 -0.96 7.18
N ILE A 112 5.98 -1.45 8.14
CA ILE A 112 4.66 -2.03 7.93
C ILE A 112 3.64 -0.92 8.12
N VAL A 113 2.65 -0.89 7.23
CA VAL A 113 1.43 -0.10 7.40
C VAL A 113 0.25 -1.04 7.30
N ASP A 114 -0.54 -1.07 8.36
CA ASP A 114 -1.73 -1.87 8.51
C ASP A 114 -2.94 -0.95 8.73
N TYR A 115 -4.09 -1.30 8.17
CA TYR A 115 -5.31 -0.52 8.35
C TYR A 115 -6.55 -1.35 8.02
N ARG A 116 -7.70 -0.97 8.56
CA ARG A 116 -9.00 -1.47 8.12
C ARG A 116 -9.48 -0.66 6.92
N ARG A 117 -10.07 -1.36 5.95
CA ARG A 117 -10.63 -0.79 4.72
C ARG A 117 -12.07 -1.23 4.54
N GLU A 118 -12.95 -0.27 4.35
CA GLU A 118 -14.25 -0.47 3.72
C GLU A 118 -14.15 -0.02 2.26
N ALA A 119 -14.75 -0.79 1.35
CA ALA A 119 -14.68 -0.51 -0.07
C ALA A 119 -16.03 -0.75 -0.74
N TYR A 120 -16.49 0.25 -1.48
CA TYR A 120 -17.75 0.28 -2.19
C TYR A 120 -17.50 0.53 -3.68
N ILE A 121 -18.19 -0.24 -4.51
CA ILE A 121 -18.17 -0.10 -5.96
C ILE A 121 -19.55 0.38 -6.42
N TYR A 122 -19.54 1.41 -7.26
CA TYR A 122 -20.70 1.90 -7.98
C TYR A 122 -20.41 1.81 -9.49
N PRO A 123 -21.13 0.94 -10.23
CA PRO A 123 -20.79 0.62 -11.62
C PRO A 123 -20.80 1.83 -12.56
N MET A 124 -21.73 2.77 -12.37
CA MET A 124 -21.83 3.94 -13.24
C MET A 124 -20.64 4.88 -12.99
N GLY A 125 -19.85 5.13 -14.04
CA GLY A 125 -18.61 5.89 -13.96
C GLY A 125 -17.42 5.11 -13.36
N ASN A 126 -17.57 3.79 -13.15
CA ASN A 126 -16.57 2.92 -12.52
C ASN A 126 -16.08 3.47 -11.16
N VAL A 127 -17.01 4.00 -10.36
CA VAL A 127 -16.65 4.69 -9.13
C VAL A 127 -16.32 3.67 -8.04
N ARG A 128 -15.21 3.90 -7.35
CA ARG A 128 -14.77 3.15 -6.16
C ARG A 128 -14.58 4.12 -5.01
N VAL A 129 -15.30 3.89 -3.93
CA VAL A 129 -15.18 4.65 -2.68
C VAL A 129 -14.53 3.75 -1.65
N THR A 130 -13.46 4.19 -1.02
CA THR A 130 -12.84 3.45 0.09
C THR A 130 -12.69 4.34 1.31
N LEU A 131 -13.01 3.80 2.48
CA LEU A 131 -12.73 4.40 3.77
C LEU A 131 -11.66 3.57 4.47
N ASP A 132 -10.50 4.19 4.74
CA ASP A 132 -9.40 3.56 5.47
C ASP A 132 -9.29 4.19 6.86
N TYR A 133 -9.23 3.35 7.90
CA TYR A 133 -9.21 3.75 9.31
C TYR A 133 -8.45 2.72 10.16
N ASP A 134 -8.30 2.99 11.46
CA ASP A 134 -7.49 2.17 12.38
C ASP A 134 -6.10 1.90 11.79
N ILE A 135 -5.45 2.97 11.31
CA ILE A 135 -4.13 2.89 10.69
C ILE A 135 -3.11 2.61 11.79
N ARG A 136 -2.26 1.62 11.57
CA ARG A 136 -1.19 1.22 12.48
C ARG A 136 0.12 1.03 11.72
N THR A 137 1.23 1.13 12.42
CA THR A 137 2.55 0.95 11.83
C THR A 137 3.51 0.18 12.74
N SER A 138 4.48 -0.51 12.15
CA SER A 138 5.62 -1.09 12.86
C SER A 138 6.88 -0.94 12.02
N TYR A 139 7.99 -0.72 12.71
CA TYR A 139 9.33 -0.72 12.12
C TYR A 139 10.00 -2.09 12.18
N ASN A 140 9.44 -3.02 12.95
CA ASN A 140 9.88 -4.40 12.96
C ASN A 140 9.26 -5.14 11.78
N ILE A 141 10.07 -5.35 10.73
CA ILE A 141 9.63 -5.94 9.47
C ILE A 141 9.18 -7.40 9.62
N HIS A 142 9.68 -8.12 10.64
CA HIS A 142 9.30 -9.51 10.92
C HIS A 142 7.86 -9.65 11.44
N ASP A 143 7.21 -8.54 11.82
CA ASP A 143 5.79 -8.54 12.17
C ASP A 143 4.87 -8.62 10.93
N PHE A 144 5.42 -8.58 9.71
CA PHE A 144 4.63 -8.54 8.48
C PHE A 144 3.79 -9.81 8.29
N LEU A 145 4.37 -10.98 8.55
CA LEU A 145 3.69 -12.28 8.43
C LEU A 145 3.00 -12.74 9.72
N ARG A 146 3.24 -12.04 10.84
CA ARG A 146 2.62 -12.38 12.13
C ARG A 146 1.17 -11.92 12.18
N SER A 147 0.30 -12.75 12.75
CA SER A 147 -1.05 -12.37 13.14
C SER A 147 -1.02 -11.60 14.47
N GLY A 148 -1.86 -10.57 14.60
CA GLY A 148 -2.06 -9.86 15.87
C GLY A 148 -1.36 -8.50 16.03
N PRO A 149 -1.59 -7.81 17.16
CA PRO A 149 -1.44 -6.36 17.27
C PRO A 149 -0.10 -5.95 17.90
N VAL A 150 0.99 -6.00 17.14
CA VAL A 150 2.27 -5.37 17.55
C VAL A 150 2.44 -3.98 16.91
N LEU A 151 1.38 -3.46 16.29
CA LEU A 151 1.44 -2.24 15.49
C LEU A 151 0.97 -1.02 16.29
N ILE A 152 1.78 0.04 16.27
CA ILE A 152 1.53 1.32 16.94
C ILE A 152 0.38 2.05 16.21
N PRO A 153 -0.70 2.44 16.89
CA PRO A 153 -1.82 3.14 16.26
C PRO A 153 -1.45 4.56 15.87
N VAL A 154 -1.92 4.99 14.69
CA VAL A 154 -1.90 6.37 14.21
C VAL A 154 -3.27 6.98 14.47
N SER A 155 -3.39 7.70 15.60
CA SER A 155 -4.68 8.23 16.06
C SER A 155 -5.23 9.35 15.18
N GLY A 156 -6.56 9.44 15.10
CA GLY A 156 -7.28 10.59 14.52
C GLY A 156 -7.31 10.65 12.99
N VAL A 157 -6.93 9.58 12.28
CA VAL A 157 -6.84 9.57 10.82
C VAL A 157 -7.87 8.64 10.19
N TYR A 158 -8.78 9.24 9.41
CA TYR A 158 -9.71 8.56 8.52
C TYR A 158 -9.48 9.06 7.09
N ILE A 159 -9.33 8.14 6.14
CA ILE A 159 -9.02 8.48 4.75
C ILE A 159 -10.17 8.01 3.88
N LEU A 160 -10.94 8.96 3.36
CA LEU A 160 -11.91 8.72 2.30
C LEU A 160 -11.22 8.94 0.94
N GLU A 161 -11.13 7.89 0.13
CA GLU A 161 -10.62 7.96 -1.24
C GLU A 161 -11.74 7.62 -2.22
N VAL A 162 -11.96 8.48 -3.21
CA VAL A 162 -12.95 8.29 -4.28
C VAL A 162 -12.21 8.26 -5.61
N LYS A 163 -12.35 7.16 -6.35
CA LYS A 163 -11.77 6.94 -7.67
C LYS A 163 -12.88 6.75 -8.68
N TYR A 164 -12.75 7.34 -9.85
CA TYR A 164 -13.70 7.21 -10.96
C TYR A 164 -12.95 7.46 -12.26
N ASP A 165 -13.51 6.98 -13.37
CA ASP A 165 -12.88 7.13 -14.68
C ASP A 165 -13.26 8.48 -15.30
N ASN A 166 -14.42 8.54 -15.96
CA ASN A 166 -14.82 9.69 -16.76
C ASN A 166 -15.65 10.73 -15.99
N PHE A 167 -16.48 10.28 -15.03
CA PHE A 167 -17.34 11.18 -14.27
C PHE A 167 -17.65 10.64 -12.88
N LEU A 168 -17.96 11.56 -11.97
CA LEU A 168 -18.47 11.26 -10.63
C LEU A 168 -19.98 11.56 -10.61
N PRO A 169 -20.85 10.53 -10.47
CA PRO A 169 -22.30 10.70 -10.34
C PRO A 169 -22.66 11.70 -9.25
N GLU A 170 -23.69 12.52 -9.50
CA GLU A 170 -24.10 13.61 -8.60
C GLU A 170 -24.45 13.12 -7.20
N ILE A 171 -25.11 11.96 -7.08
CA ILE A 171 -25.41 11.34 -5.79
C ILE A 171 -24.15 11.08 -4.96
N ILE A 172 -23.07 10.59 -5.58
CA ILE A 172 -21.80 10.35 -4.90
C ILE A 172 -21.10 11.68 -4.62
N ARG A 173 -21.15 12.62 -5.57
CA ARG A 173 -20.60 13.96 -5.39
C ARG A 173 -21.19 14.64 -4.15
N GLY A 174 -22.52 14.63 -4.02
CA GLY A 174 -23.25 15.20 -2.87
C GLY A 174 -22.85 14.57 -1.53
N MET A 175 -22.67 13.25 -1.49
CA MET A 175 -22.23 12.55 -0.28
C MET A 175 -20.78 12.89 0.12
N VAL A 176 -19.89 13.04 -0.86
CA VAL A 176 -18.46 13.32 -0.64
C VAL A 176 -18.23 14.80 -0.33
N SER A 177 -19.02 15.70 -0.91
CA SER A 177 -18.93 17.16 -0.75
C SER A 177 -19.51 17.71 0.56
N LEU A 178 -20.02 16.86 1.46
CA LEU A 178 -20.51 17.32 2.77
C LEU A 178 -19.42 18.13 3.50
N SER A 179 -19.84 19.31 3.97
CA SER A 179 -19.04 20.41 4.50
C SER A 179 -18.04 19.94 5.57
N GLY A 180 -16.74 20.16 5.34
CA GLY A 180 -15.68 19.90 6.33
C GLY A 180 -14.52 19.03 5.85
N ARG A 181 -14.62 18.40 4.67
CA ARG A 181 -13.55 17.52 4.15
C ARG A 181 -12.57 18.29 3.26
N ARG A 182 -11.31 18.39 3.68
CA ARG A 182 -10.23 18.94 2.84
C ARG A 182 -9.71 17.84 1.90
N SER A 183 -9.86 18.03 0.59
CA SER A 183 -9.20 17.18 -0.40
C SER A 183 -7.70 17.44 -0.36
N THR A 184 -6.91 16.45 0.04
CA THR A 184 -5.46 16.57 0.15
C THR A 184 -4.77 15.35 -0.45
N ALA A 185 -3.56 15.53 -0.98
CA ALA A 185 -2.75 14.43 -1.48
C ALA A 185 -2.23 13.58 -0.31
N PHE A 186 -2.94 12.52 0.04
CA PHE A 186 -2.60 11.69 1.20
C PHE A 186 -1.67 10.51 0.85
N SER A 187 -0.70 10.20 1.72
CA SER A 187 0.16 9.01 1.61
C SER A 187 0.24 8.30 2.96
N LYS A 188 -0.34 7.10 3.04
CA LYS A 188 -0.29 6.27 4.26
C LYS A 188 1.12 5.96 4.73
N TYR A 189 2.09 5.93 3.82
CA TYR A 189 3.48 5.75 4.20
C TYR A 189 4.13 7.01 4.74
N ALA A 190 3.79 8.17 4.18
CA ALA A 190 4.39 9.41 4.67
C ALA A 190 3.93 9.68 6.10
N ILE A 191 2.64 9.51 6.38
CA ILE A 191 2.11 9.74 7.72
C ILE A 191 2.69 8.80 8.78
N THR A 192 2.95 7.53 8.43
CA THR A 192 3.53 6.57 9.38
C THR A 192 5.03 6.74 9.59
N ARG A 193 5.71 7.58 8.77
CA ARG A 193 7.14 7.89 8.88
C ARG A 193 7.42 9.28 9.48
N ILE A 194 6.41 10.15 9.56
CA ILE A 194 6.53 11.54 10.05
C ILE A 194 6.12 11.69 11.52
N LEU A 195 5.42 10.68 12.09
CA LEU A 195 5.20 10.56 13.54
C LEU A 195 6.52 10.21 14.25
#